data_AF-A0A7W5F1P1-F1
#
_entry.id   AF-A0A7W5F1P1-F1
#
_cell.length_a   1.000
_cell.length_b   1.000
_cell.length_c   1.000
_cell.angle_alpha   90.00
_cell.angle_beta   90.00
_cell.angle_gamma   90.00
#
_symmetry.space_group_name_H-M   'P 1'
#
loop_
_entity.id
_entity.type
_entity.pdbx_description
1 polymer ?
#
loop_
_entity_poly.entity_id
_entity_poly.type
_entity_poly.pdbx_seq_one_letter_code
_entity_poly.pdbx_strand_id
1 'polypeptide(L)'
;MVLKTFGWSFAVTALGLVAAVLYGGWTAFGVVAILSVLEISLSFDNAVVNAGILKKMNAFWQKIFLTIGILIAVFGMRLVFPVVIVALSAQLGPLEAVDLALTDKDRYQQLVTDAHPSIAAFGGMFLLMIFLDFIFEDRDIKWLGWLERPLAKLGKVDMLSVCIALIVLLVSSITFGANAHQHGGTHADKAETVLLAGIAGLITYMIVGGLSGYFEDKLEEEEEREHEAEEQAAREGKPKSAVKLAGKAAFFMFLYLEVLDASFSFDGVIGAFAITNDIVLMALGLGIGAMYVRSLTVYLVRQGTLDDYVYLEHGAHYAIGALAAILLVTIQYQINELVTGSIGVILIGASFWSSVRRNRAIAAAEGKAGSDEKTEVSSGV
;
A
#
# COMPACT_ATOMS: atom_id res chain seq x y z
N MET A 1 -6.56 -23.74 5.63
CA MET A 1 -6.86 -22.30 5.43
C MET A 1 -5.86 -21.65 4.50
N VAL A 2 -4.55 -21.82 4.72
CA VAL A 2 -3.46 -21.36 3.83
C VAL A 2 -3.69 -21.76 2.36
N LEU A 3 -3.97 -23.05 2.08
CA LEU A 3 -4.26 -23.52 0.71
C LEU A 3 -5.50 -22.87 0.06
N LYS A 4 -6.49 -22.44 0.84
CA LYS A 4 -7.69 -21.75 0.32
C LYS A 4 -7.40 -20.29 -0.05
N THR A 5 -6.45 -19.65 0.64
CA THR A 5 -6.08 -18.26 0.37
C THR A 5 -4.98 -18.16 -0.70
N PHE A 6 -3.94 -18.98 -0.59
CA PHE A 6 -2.77 -18.94 -1.48
C PHE A 6 -2.83 -19.93 -2.66
N GLY A 7 -3.88 -20.75 -2.77
CA GLY A 7 -3.98 -21.77 -3.81
C GLY A 7 -3.83 -21.21 -5.23
N TRP A 8 -4.48 -20.08 -5.51
CA TRP A 8 -4.32 -19.38 -6.79
C TRP A 8 -2.92 -18.81 -6.98
N SER A 9 -2.31 -18.24 -5.93
CA SER A 9 -0.93 -17.72 -6.01
C SER A 9 0.07 -18.82 -6.31
N PHE A 10 -0.07 -20.00 -5.70
CA PHE A 10 0.77 -21.17 -6.03
C PHE A 10 0.58 -21.64 -7.47
N ALA A 11 -0.67 -21.68 -7.96
CA ALA A 11 -0.95 -22.03 -9.35
C ALA A 11 -0.33 -21.02 -10.32
N VAL A 12 -0.51 -19.72 -10.07
CA VAL A 12 0.09 -18.65 -10.88
C VAL A 12 1.61 -18.70 -10.83
N THR A 13 2.20 -19.00 -9.66
CA THR A 13 3.65 -19.18 -9.52
C THR A 13 4.16 -20.32 -10.39
N ALA A 14 3.53 -21.50 -10.29
CA ALA A 14 3.93 -22.67 -11.06
C ALA A 14 3.79 -22.40 -12.57
N LEU A 15 2.65 -21.85 -13.00
CA LEU A 15 2.41 -21.52 -14.40
C LEU A 15 3.38 -20.44 -14.91
N GLY A 16 3.62 -19.39 -14.13
CA GLY A 16 4.51 -18.30 -14.49
C GLY A 16 5.98 -18.73 -14.57
N LEU A 17 6.44 -19.56 -13.65
CA LEU A 17 7.80 -20.12 -13.69
C LEU A 17 7.98 -21.11 -14.86
N VAL A 18 6.98 -21.93 -15.16
CA VAL A 18 6.99 -22.78 -16.35
C VAL A 18 7.01 -21.93 -17.62
N ALA A 19 6.18 -20.89 -17.70
CA ALA A 19 6.17 -19.95 -18.82
C ALA A 19 7.53 -19.27 -18.98
N ALA A 20 8.21 -18.92 -17.88
CA ALA A 20 9.56 -18.35 -17.91
C ALA A 20 10.58 -19.33 -18.51
N VAL A 21 10.54 -20.61 -18.11
CA VAL A 21 11.41 -21.66 -18.70
C VAL A 21 11.12 -21.84 -20.19
N LEU A 22 9.85 -21.82 -20.60
CA LEU A 22 9.48 -21.94 -22.01
C LEU A 22 9.89 -20.72 -22.84
N TYR A 23 9.89 -19.53 -22.24
CA TYR A 23 10.22 -18.27 -22.92
C TYR A 23 11.74 -18.06 -23.06
N GLY A 24 12.50 -18.30 -21.98
CA GLY A 24 13.93 -17.98 -21.95
C GLY A 24 14.80 -18.98 -21.19
N GLY A 25 14.30 -20.19 -20.91
CA GLY A 25 15.04 -21.24 -20.23
C GLY A 25 15.26 -20.98 -18.74
N TRP A 26 16.28 -21.62 -18.18
CA TRP A 26 16.59 -21.55 -16.75
C TRP A 26 17.05 -20.17 -16.27
N THR A 27 17.58 -19.33 -17.16
CA THR A 27 17.93 -17.94 -16.83
C THR A 27 16.68 -17.10 -16.60
N ALA A 28 15.69 -17.20 -17.49
CA ALA A 28 14.39 -16.55 -17.32
C ALA A 28 13.66 -17.04 -16.06
N PHE A 29 13.75 -18.34 -15.75
CA PHE A 29 13.25 -18.88 -14.48
C PHE A 29 13.88 -18.17 -13.27
N GLY A 30 15.21 -18.04 -13.26
CA GLY A 30 15.94 -17.36 -12.18
C GLY A 30 15.54 -15.90 -12.04
N VAL A 31 15.43 -15.17 -13.16
CA VAL A 31 14.98 -13.77 -13.17
C VAL A 31 13.57 -13.63 -12.62
N VAL A 32 12.61 -14.40 -13.12
CA VAL A 32 11.22 -14.35 -12.64
C VAL A 32 11.14 -14.70 -11.16
N ALA A 33 11.87 -15.72 -10.69
CA ALA A 33 11.90 -16.08 -9.28
C ALA A 33 12.46 -14.96 -8.39
N ILE A 34 13.56 -14.31 -8.80
CA ILE A 34 14.15 -13.17 -8.08
C ILE A 34 13.16 -12.01 -8.04
N LEU A 35 12.56 -11.65 -9.17
CA LEU A 35 11.58 -10.57 -9.26
C LEU A 35 10.33 -10.84 -8.41
N SER A 36 9.87 -12.09 -8.35
CA SER A 36 8.76 -12.46 -7.47
C SER A 36 9.10 -12.26 -5.99
N VAL A 37 10.31 -12.67 -5.56
CA VAL A 37 10.75 -12.49 -4.17
C VAL A 37 10.96 -11.01 -3.85
N LEU A 38 11.59 -10.27 -4.77
CA LEU A 38 11.80 -8.82 -4.67
C LEU A 38 10.46 -8.12 -4.45
N GLU A 39 9.48 -8.42 -5.31
CA GLU A 39 8.16 -7.79 -5.26
C GLU A 39 7.40 -8.11 -3.97
N ILE A 40 7.42 -9.36 -3.50
CA ILE A 40 6.79 -9.74 -2.23
C ILE A 40 7.43 -8.99 -1.06
N SER A 41 8.75 -8.81 -1.10
CA SER A 41 9.50 -8.17 -0.03
C SER A 41 9.26 -6.65 -0.01
N LEU A 42 9.33 -6.00 -1.16
CA LEU A 42 9.10 -4.55 -1.32
C LEU A 42 7.65 -4.16 -1.09
N SER A 43 6.70 -5.06 -1.34
CA SER A 43 5.26 -4.78 -1.21
C SER A 43 4.61 -5.38 0.04
N PHE A 44 5.38 -5.83 1.02
CA PHE A 44 4.81 -6.48 2.20
C PHE A 44 4.05 -5.52 3.11
N ASP A 45 4.63 -4.35 3.39
CA ASP A 45 3.99 -3.25 4.11
C ASP A 45 2.70 -2.81 3.40
N ASN A 46 2.69 -2.73 2.06
CA ASN A 46 1.50 -2.45 1.27
C ASN A 46 0.38 -3.44 1.55
N ALA A 47 0.72 -4.73 1.70
CA ALA A 47 -0.27 -5.75 2.04
C ALA A 47 -0.94 -5.50 3.40
N VAL A 48 -0.18 -4.99 4.38
CA VAL A 48 -0.65 -4.66 5.73
C VAL A 48 -1.53 -3.42 5.73
N VAL A 49 -1.11 -2.35 5.03
CA VAL A 49 -1.89 -1.11 4.90
C VAL A 49 -3.23 -1.40 4.21
N ASN A 50 -3.18 -2.11 3.08
CA ASN A 50 -4.38 -2.53 2.36
C ASN A 50 -5.30 -3.37 3.24
N ALA A 51 -4.76 -4.21 4.11
CA ALA A 51 -5.58 -5.03 5.01
C ALA A 51 -6.28 -4.15 6.06
N GLY A 52 -5.62 -3.09 6.54
CA GLY A 52 -6.18 -2.11 7.47
C GLY A 52 -7.34 -1.29 6.90
N ILE A 53 -7.36 -1.07 5.58
CA ILE A 53 -8.48 -0.39 4.91
C ILE A 53 -9.55 -1.42 4.52
N LEU A 54 -9.15 -2.57 3.96
CA LEU A 54 -10.06 -3.62 3.51
C LEU A 54 -10.91 -4.21 4.65
N LYS A 55 -10.41 -4.22 5.90
CA LYS A 55 -11.19 -4.65 7.07
C LYS A 55 -12.40 -3.76 7.35
N LYS A 56 -12.37 -2.49 6.93
CA LYS A 56 -13.48 -1.53 7.07
C LYS A 56 -14.58 -1.73 6.01
N MET A 57 -14.33 -2.59 5.02
CA MET A 57 -15.26 -2.79 3.91
C MET A 57 -16.12 -4.05 4.12
N ASN A 58 -17.37 -4.00 3.65
CA ASN A 58 -18.26 -5.16 3.67
C ASN A 58 -17.77 -6.32 2.76
N ALA A 59 -18.34 -7.50 2.95
CA ALA A 59 -17.93 -8.72 2.23
C ALA A 59 -18.04 -8.64 0.70
N PHE A 60 -18.96 -7.81 0.18
CA PHE A 60 -19.09 -7.60 -1.26
C PHE A 60 -17.88 -6.86 -1.84
N TRP A 61 -17.46 -5.78 -1.20
CA TRP A 61 -16.29 -5.00 -1.61
C TRP A 61 -14.98 -5.74 -1.38
N GLN A 62 -14.88 -6.52 -0.30
CA GLN A 62 -13.76 -7.45 -0.12
C GLN A 62 -13.66 -8.45 -1.29
N LYS A 63 -14.80 -8.90 -1.84
CA LYS A 63 -14.83 -9.79 -3.01
C LYS A 63 -14.46 -9.05 -4.31
N ILE A 64 -14.88 -7.80 -4.49
CA ILE A 64 -14.46 -6.97 -5.63
C ILE A 64 -12.96 -6.75 -5.61
N PHE A 65 -12.41 -6.35 -4.47
CA PHE A 65 -10.97 -6.19 -4.28
C PHE A 65 -10.20 -7.48 -4.61
N LEU A 66 -10.75 -8.63 -4.22
CA LEU A 66 -10.21 -9.95 -4.52
C LEU A 66 -10.34 -10.42 -5.97
N THR A 67 -11.17 -9.78 -6.79
CA THR A 67 -11.44 -10.22 -8.16
C THR A 67 -10.95 -9.18 -9.16
N ILE A 68 -11.59 -8.02 -9.17
CA ILE A 68 -11.25 -6.90 -10.04
C ILE A 68 -9.97 -6.22 -9.54
N GLY A 69 -9.83 -6.01 -8.24
CA GLY A 69 -8.64 -5.36 -7.67
C GLY A 69 -7.34 -6.15 -7.88
N ILE A 70 -7.41 -7.49 -7.98
CA ILE A 70 -6.26 -8.31 -8.41
C ILE A 70 -5.91 -8.01 -9.87
N LEU A 71 -6.89 -7.95 -10.75
CA LEU A 71 -6.65 -7.67 -12.17
C LEU A 71 -6.06 -6.27 -12.35
N ILE A 72 -6.57 -5.27 -11.62
CA ILE A 72 -6.03 -3.91 -11.66
C ILE A 72 -4.61 -3.87 -11.07
N ALA A 73 -4.34 -4.49 -9.92
CA ALA A 73 -2.99 -4.50 -9.36
C ALA A 73 -1.97 -5.20 -10.25
N VAL A 74 -2.31 -6.39 -10.76
CA VAL A 74 -1.38 -7.22 -11.53
C VAL A 74 -1.19 -6.67 -12.94
N PHE A 75 -2.27 -6.37 -13.65
CA PHE A 75 -2.19 -5.93 -15.06
C PHE A 75 -2.25 -4.42 -15.19
N GLY A 76 -3.17 -3.77 -14.48
CA GLY A 76 -3.30 -2.31 -14.51
C GLY A 76 -2.03 -1.62 -14.04
N MET A 77 -1.62 -1.85 -12.79
CA MET A 77 -0.53 -1.08 -12.18
C MET A 77 0.87 -1.49 -12.61
N ARG A 78 1.09 -2.75 -12.98
CA ARG A 78 2.44 -3.26 -13.33
C ARG A 78 2.72 -3.35 -14.82
N LEU A 79 1.68 -3.51 -15.66
CA LEU A 79 1.84 -3.60 -17.12
C LEU A 79 1.31 -2.35 -17.82
N VAL A 80 0.06 -1.98 -17.57
CA VAL A 80 -0.59 -0.87 -18.29
C VAL A 80 -0.06 0.49 -17.82
N PHE A 81 0.10 0.68 -16.51
CA PHE A 81 0.46 1.97 -15.95
C PHE A 81 1.84 2.48 -16.39
N PRO A 82 2.93 1.67 -16.38
CA PRO A 82 4.22 2.11 -16.94
C PRO A 82 4.12 2.52 -18.42
N VAL A 83 3.35 1.79 -19.22
CA VAL A 83 3.12 2.11 -20.63
C VAL A 83 2.34 3.42 -20.79
N VAL A 84 1.30 3.65 -19.99
CA VAL A 84 0.51 4.89 -19.99
C VAL A 84 1.40 6.08 -19.62
N ILE A 85 2.25 5.93 -18.61
CA ILE A 85 3.16 7.00 -18.21
C ILE A 85 4.17 7.31 -19.32
N VAL A 86 4.76 6.31 -19.97
CA VAL A 86 5.65 6.52 -21.12
C VAL A 86 4.92 7.20 -22.27
N ALA A 87 3.69 6.78 -22.58
CA ALA A 87 2.88 7.42 -23.63
C ALA A 87 2.67 8.92 -23.33
N LEU A 88 2.36 9.27 -22.09
CA LEU A 88 2.14 10.66 -21.67
C LEU A 88 3.45 11.47 -21.61
N SER A 89 4.51 10.91 -21.02
CA SER A 89 5.77 11.62 -20.80
C SER A 89 6.57 11.82 -22.10
N ALA A 90 6.56 10.81 -22.97
CA ALA A 90 7.25 10.85 -24.27
C ALA A 90 6.36 11.36 -25.41
N GLN A 91 5.09 11.72 -25.11
CA GLN A 91 4.10 12.16 -26.10
C GLN A 91 3.92 11.17 -27.26
N LEU A 92 3.97 9.87 -26.94
CA LEU A 92 3.78 8.77 -27.89
C LEU A 92 2.31 8.34 -27.92
N GLY A 93 1.87 7.82 -29.06
CA GLY A 93 0.58 7.16 -29.13
C GLY A 93 0.53 5.93 -28.20
N PRO A 94 -0.62 5.56 -27.62
CA PRO A 94 -0.70 4.39 -26.73
C PRO A 94 -0.24 3.08 -27.38
N LEU A 95 -0.51 2.89 -28.67
CA LEU A 95 -0.05 1.73 -29.42
C LEU A 95 1.45 1.76 -29.68
N GLU A 96 2.02 2.95 -29.92
CA GLU A 96 3.46 3.13 -30.12
C GLU A 96 4.23 2.87 -28.83
N ALA A 97 3.69 3.26 -27.67
CA ALA A 97 4.29 2.95 -26.38
C ALA A 97 4.31 1.43 -26.09
N VAL A 98 3.27 0.70 -26.50
CA VAL A 98 3.24 -0.78 -26.42
C VAL A 98 4.23 -1.40 -27.40
N ASP A 99 4.30 -0.90 -28.63
CA ASP A 99 5.25 -1.40 -29.62
C ASP A 99 6.69 -1.16 -29.16
N LEU A 100 7.00 0.03 -28.65
CA LEU A 100 8.30 0.39 -28.09
C LEU A 100 8.68 -0.53 -26.92
N ALA A 101 7.74 -0.76 -26.01
CA ALA A 101 7.90 -1.68 -24.88
C ALA A 101 8.34 -3.09 -25.31
N LEU A 102 7.84 -3.59 -26.46
CA LEU A 102 8.15 -4.93 -26.95
C LEU A 102 9.38 -4.98 -27.87
N THR A 103 9.65 -3.92 -28.62
CA THR A 103 10.65 -3.89 -29.69
C THR A 103 11.98 -3.26 -29.26
N ASP A 104 11.95 -2.22 -28.43
CA ASP A 104 13.13 -1.47 -27.96
C ASP A 104 13.10 -1.30 -26.44
N LYS A 105 13.54 -2.36 -25.76
CA LYS A 105 13.53 -2.49 -24.30
C LYS A 105 14.40 -1.44 -23.61
N ASP A 106 15.54 -1.09 -24.20
CA ASP A 106 16.48 -0.13 -23.60
C ASP A 106 15.93 1.29 -23.72
N ARG A 107 15.36 1.65 -24.87
CA ARG A 107 14.68 2.95 -25.03
C ARG A 107 13.47 3.06 -24.12
N TYR A 108 12.69 1.98 -23.97
CA TYR A 108 11.57 1.95 -23.04
C TYR A 108 12.02 2.15 -21.59
N GLN A 109 13.05 1.41 -21.13
CA GLN A 109 13.64 1.59 -19.80
C GLN A 109 14.09 3.04 -19.58
N GLN A 110 14.74 3.64 -20.57
CA GLN A 110 15.15 5.04 -20.50
C GLN A 110 13.95 5.95 -20.25
N LEU A 111 12.89 5.83 -21.04
CA LEU A 111 11.70 6.70 -20.90
C LEU A 111 10.98 6.51 -19.56
N VAL A 112 10.91 5.27 -19.05
CA VAL A 112 10.33 5.02 -17.71
C VAL A 112 11.21 5.64 -16.63
N THR A 113 12.53 5.48 -16.73
CA THR A 113 13.51 6.05 -15.78
C THR A 113 13.46 7.57 -15.80
N ASP A 114 13.36 8.19 -16.97
CA ASP A 114 13.33 9.65 -17.11
C ASP A 114 11.99 10.25 -16.61
N ALA A 115 10.92 9.43 -16.58
CA ALA A 115 9.63 9.77 -15.98
C ALA A 115 9.62 9.63 -14.44
N HIS A 116 10.60 8.90 -13.86
CA HIS A 116 10.68 8.63 -12.42
C HIS A 116 10.48 9.87 -11.52
N PRO A 117 11.10 11.05 -11.77
CA PRO A 117 10.92 12.24 -10.93
C PRO A 117 9.46 12.66 -10.76
N SER A 118 8.65 12.54 -11.82
CA SER A 118 7.23 12.89 -11.76
C SER A 118 6.44 11.90 -10.89
N ILE A 119 6.74 10.62 -11.00
CA ILE A 119 5.99 9.57 -10.34
C ILE A 119 6.38 9.48 -8.86
N ALA A 120 7.68 9.59 -8.57
CA ALA A 120 8.19 9.67 -7.21
C ALA A 120 7.65 10.89 -6.47
N ALA A 121 7.52 12.04 -7.13
CA ALA A 121 6.89 13.22 -6.53
C ALA A 121 5.38 13.02 -6.31
N PHE A 122 4.65 12.50 -7.32
CA PHE A 122 3.22 12.22 -7.20
C PHE A 122 2.92 11.22 -6.06
N GLY A 123 3.54 10.04 -6.12
CA GLY A 123 3.33 8.97 -5.15
C GLY A 123 3.91 9.34 -3.79
N GLY A 124 5.10 9.92 -3.74
CA GLY A 124 5.74 10.37 -2.50
C GLY A 124 4.89 11.40 -1.75
N MET A 125 4.29 12.37 -2.45
CA MET A 125 3.39 13.34 -1.80
C MET A 125 2.06 12.73 -1.37
N PHE A 126 1.49 11.80 -2.15
CA PHE A 126 0.29 11.06 -1.77
C PHE A 126 0.51 10.23 -0.50
N LEU A 127 1.59 9.45 -0.46
CA LEU A 127 1.96 8.61 0.68
C LEU A 127 2.36 9.45 1.90
N LEU A 128 3.03 10.59 1.69
CA LEU A 128 3.36 11.52 2.76
C LEU A 128 2.09 12.04 3.45
N MET A 129 1.04 12.36 2.70
CA MET A 129 -0.24 12.77 3.29
C MET A 129 -0.85 11.67 4.15
N ILE A 130 -0.87 10.41 3.67
CA ILE A 130 -1.32 9.26 4.47
C ILE A 130 -0.56 9.17 5.79
N PHE A 131 0.76 9.32 5.73
CA PHE A 131 1.61 9.27 6.92
C PHE A 131 1.37 10.46 7.86
N LEU A 132 1.22 11.68 7.34
CA LEU A 132 1.01 12.88 8.15
C LEU A 132 -0.36 12.86 8.85
N ASP A 133 -1.41 12.43 8.15
CA ASP A 133 -2.73 12.31 8.74
C ASP A 133 -2.74 11.21 9.82
N PHE A 134 -2.04 10.10 9.59
CA PHE A 134 -1.79 9.13 10.63
C PHE A 134 -0.98 9.71 11.80
N ILE A 135 0.15 10.39 11.59
CA ILE A 135 1.02 10.78 12.72
C ILE A 135 0.39 11.87 13.61
N PHE A 136 -0.55 12.63 13.08
CA PHE A 136 -1.24 13.72 13.78
C PHE A 136 -2.58 13.32 14.41
N GLU A 137 -3.14 12.17 14.05
CA GLU A 137 -4.35 11.64 14.68
C GLU A 137 -4.09 11.22 16.14
N ASP A 138 -5.02 11.58 17.05
CA ASP A 138 -4.95 11.16 18.46
C ASP A 138 -5.60 9.79 18.66
N ARG A 139 -4.79 8.74 18.54
CA ARG A 139 -5.24 7.34 18.74
C ARG A 139 -5.10 6.87 20.18
N ASP A 140 -5.98 5.98 20.63
CA ASP A 140 -5.90 5.36 21.97
C ASP A 140 -4.61 4.57 22.19
N ILE A 141 -4.20 3.85 21.16
CA ILE A 141 -3.02 3.01 21.18
C ILE A 141 -1.92 3.75 20.43
N LYS A 142 -0.74 3.83 21.04
CA LYS A 142 0.44 4.51 20.48
C LYS A 142 1.62 3.54 20.55
N TRP A 143 2.30 3.31 19.43
CA TRP A 143 3.46 2.40 19.39
C TRP A 143 4.72 3.13 19.85
N LEU A 144 5.02 4.28 19.23
CA LEU A 144 6.13 5.16 19.62
C LEU A 144 5.60 6.34 20.43
N GLY A 145 5.08 6.07 21.63
CA GLY A 145 4.37 7.07 22.43
C GLY A 145 5.15 8.37 22.75
N TRP A 146 6.49 8.34 22.75
CA TRP A 146 7.32 9.54 22.93
C TRP A 146 7.28 10.48 21.71
N LEU A 147 7.06 9.92 20.52
CA LEU A 147 6.95 10.65 19.25
C LEU A 147 5.49 10.95 18.91
N GLU A 148 4.58 9.97 19.07
CA GLU A 148 3.17 10.12 18.69
C GLU A 148 2.41 11.11 19.60
N ARG A 149 2.70 11.15 20.92
CA ARG A 149 1.99 12.07 21.84
C ARG A 149 2.21 13.56 21.54
N PRO A 150 3.45 14.06 21.29
CA PRO A 150 3.63 15.46 20.92
C PRO A 150 3.07 15.76 19.53
N LEU A 151 3.20 14.83 18.57
CA LEU A 151 2.69 15.03 17.22
C LEU A 151 1.15 15.06 17.17
N ALA A 152 0.47 14.20 17.92
CA ALA A 152 -0.99 14.24 18.04
C ALA A 152 -1.53 15.58 18.59
N LYS A 153 -0.74 16.29 19.42
CA LYS A 153 -1.12 17.65 19.87
C LYS A 153 -1.03 18.68 18.74
N LEU A 154 -0.10 18.51 17.80
CA LEU A 154 0.03 19.36 16.62
C LEU A 154 -1.11 19.13 15.62
N GLY A 155 -1.69 17.92 15.59
CA GLY A 155 -2.86 17.59 14.79
C GLY A 155 -4.13 18.39 15.10
N LYS A 156 -4.15 19.14 16.21
CA LYS A 156 -5.24 20.09 16.52
C LYS A 156 -5.25 21.33 15.64
N VAL A 157 -4.18 21.56 14.87
CA VAL A 157 -4.08 22.66 13.92
C VAL A 157 -4.61 22.19 12.58
N ASP A 158 -5.77 22.72 12.19
CA ASP A 158 -6.38 22.45 10.89
C ASP A 158 -5.38 22.71 9.76
N MET A 159 -5.32 21.81 8.78
CA MET A 159 -4.45 21.87 7.60
C MET A 159 -2.93 21.80 7.86
N LEU A 160 -2.49 21.43 9.08
CA LEU A 160 -1.06 21.30 9.35
C LEU A 160 -0.38 20.26 8.44
N SER A 161 -1.03 19.10 8.21
CA SER A 161 -0.52 18.06 7.28
C SER A 161 -0.25 18.64 5.90
N VAL A 162 -1.22 19.38 5.35
CA VAL A 162 -1.13 19.99 4.02
C VAL A 162 -0.01 21.04 3.97
N CYS A 163 0.11 21.88 5.00
CA CYS A 163 1.19 22.87 5.09
C CYS A 163 2.57 22.21 5.10
N ILE A 164 2.76 21.18 5.92
CA ILE A 164 4.04 20.44 5.98
C ILE A 164 4.31 19.76 4.65
N ALA A 165 3.31 19.15 4.04
CA ALA A 165 3.46 18.50 2.74
C ALA A 165 3.86 19.49 1.65
N LEU A 166 3.24 20.67 1.58
CA LEU A 166 3.62 21.72 0.63
C LEU A 166 5.05 22.24 0.86
N ILE A 167 5.48 22.37 2.12
CA ILE A 167 6.87 22.73 2.45
C ILE A 167 7.83 21.64 1.98
N VAL A 168 7.54 20.37 2.29
CA VAL A 168 8.36 19.22 1.86
C VAL A 168 8.42 19.15 0.33
N LEU A 169 7.31 19.39 -0.37
CA LEU A 169 7.27 19.42 -1.82
C LEU A 169 8.12 20.56 -2.39
N LEU A 170 7.99 21.77 -1.83
CA LEU A 170 8.78 22.92 -2.27
C LEU A 170 10.27 22.65 -2.09
N VAL A 171 10.67 22.14 -0.92
CA VAL A 171 12.07 21.76 -0.63
C VAL A 171 12.53 20.68 -1.61
N SER A 172 11.75 19.62 -1.80
CA SER A 172 12.10 18.52 -2.70
C SER A 172 12.23 18.97 -4.15
N SER A 173 11.37 19.88 -4.61
CA SER A 173 11.45 20.49 -5.96
C SER A 173 12.75 21.27 -6.14
N ILE A 174 13.12 22.14 -5.18
CA ILE A 174 14.32 22.97 -5.31
C ILE A 174 15.63 22.22 -5.03
N THR A 175 15.63 21.16 -4.21
CA THR A 175 16.84 20.39 -3.88
C THR A 175 17.02 19.19 -4.82
N PHE A 176 16.04 18.29 -4.83
CA PHE A 176 16.13 17.03 -5.56
C PHE A 176 15.68 17.20 -7.01
N GLY A 177 14.60 17.93 -7.25
CA GLY A 177 14.07 18.20 -8.59
C GLY A 177 15.03 18.98 -9.48
N ALA A 178 15.76 19.95 -8.93
CA ALA A 178 16.77 20.73 -9.66
C ALA A 178 17.94 19.87 -10.18
N ASN A 179 18.20 18.72 -9.55
CA ASN A 179 19.26 17.78 -9.92
C ASN A 179 18.68 16.37 -10.05
N ALA A 180 17.56 16.22 -10.76
CA ALA A 180 16.89 14.94 -10.85
C ALA A 180 17.74 13.93 -11.63
N HIS A 181 17.85 12.72 -11.10
CA HIS A 181 18.55 11.60 -11.71
C HIS A 181 17.84 11.19 -13.00
N GLN A 182 18.62 10.95 -14.06
CA GLN A 182 18.13 10.48 -15.35
C GLN A 182 18.89 9.23 -15.79
N HIS A 183 18.38 8.55 -16.80
CA HIS A 183 19.02 7.37 -17.34
C HIS A 183 20.49 7.63 -17.71
N GLY A 184 21.37 6.64 -17.46
CA GLY A 184 22.80 6.75 -17.72
C GLY A 184 23.59 7.59 -16.71
N GLY A 185 23.00 7.95 -15.57
CA GLY A 185 23.69 8.69 -14.49
C GLY A 185 23.79 10.20 -14.72
N THR A 186 23.06 10.73 -15.70
CA THR A 186 22.99 12.16 -15.97
C THR A 186 22.00 12.84 -15.01
N HIS A 187 22.11 14.16 -14.87
CA HIS A 187 21.23 14.95 -14.02
C HIS A 187 20.56 16.03 -14.87
N ALA A 188 19.27 16.24 -14.66
CA ALA A 188 18.48 17.25 -15.36
C ALA A 188 17.63 18.06 -14.38
N ASP A 189 17.39 19.32 -14.73
CA ASP A 189 16.43 20.13 -13.98
C ASP A 189 15.00 19.67 -14.31
N LYS A 190 14.35 19.08 -13.30
CA LYS A 190 12.96 18.64 -13.30
C LYS A 190 12.17 19.28 -12.16
N ALA A 191 12.63 20.43 -11.63
CA ALA A 191 12.00 21.08 -10.49
C ALA A 191 10.51 21.39 -10.73
N GLU A 192 10.17 21.92 -11.91
CA GLU A 192 8.78 22.17 -12.32
C GLU A 192 7.97 20.88 -12.40
N THR A 193 8.53 19.82 -13.00
CA THR A 193 7.87 18.52 -13.12
C THR A 193 7.57 17.92 -11.74
N VAL A 194 8.52 17.99 -10.81
CA VAL A 194 8.36 17.53 -9.42
C VAL A 194 7.26 18.33 -8.72
N LEU A 195 7.25 19.66 -8.88
CA LEU A 195 6.24 20.52 -8.27
C LEU A 195 4.83 20.20 -8.79
N LEU A 196 4.65 20.15 -10.11
CA LEU A 196 3.36 19.86 -10.74
C LEU A 196 2.85 18.46 -10.36
N ALA A 197 3.71 17.45 -10.43
CA ALA A 197 3.33 16.08 -10.12
C ALA A 197 3.05 15.89 -8.62
N GLY A 198 3.83 16.52 -7.74
CA GLY A 198 3.58 16.51 -6.31
C GLY A 198 2.28 17.21 -5.92
N ILE A 199 1.95 18.34 -6.54
CA ILE A 199 0.64 18.98 -6.38
C ILE A 199 -0.48 18.05 -6.86
N ALA A 200 -0.31 17.38 -8.01
CA ALA A 200 -1.29 16.41 -8.49
C ALA A 200 -1.47 15.24 -7.50
N GLY A 201 -0.40 14.78 -6.86
CA GLY A 201 -0.45 13.77 -5.78
C GLY A 201 -1.25 14.25 -4.57
N LEU A 202 -0.99 15.48 -4.11
CA LEU A 202 -1.75 16.12 -3.02
C LEU A 202 -3.23 16.28 -3.36
N ILE A 203 -3.55 16.77 -4.56
CA ILE A 203 -4.94 16.92 -5.03
C ILE A 203 -5.62 15.56 -5.07
N THR A 204 -4.94 14.53 -5.59
CA THR A 204 -5.49 13.17 -5.64
C THR A 204 -5.78 12.65 -4.23
N TYR A 205 -4.86 12.86 -3.28
CA TYR A 205 -5.10 12.52 -1.88
C TYR A 205 -6.32 13.23 -1.31
N MET A 206 -6.42 14.55 -1.47
CA MET A 206 -7.52 15.34 -0.93
C MET A 206 -8.87 14.96 -1.55
N ILE A 207 -8.91 14.66 -2.85
CA ILE A 207 -10.13 14.20 -3.53
C ILE A 207 -10.51 12.82 -3.02
N VAL A 208 -9.61 11.86 -3.04
CA VAL A 208 -9.96 10.47 -2.72
C VAL A 208 -10.19 10.29 -1.23
N GLY A 209 -9.32 10.84 -0.37
CA GLY A 209 -9.47 10.82 1.08
C GLY A 209 -10.63 11.68 1.59
N GLY A 210 -10.79 12.90 1.07
CA GLY A 210 -11.89 13.79 1.45
C GLY A 210 -13.27 13.25 1.04
N LEU A 211 -13.36 12.62 -0.15
CA LEU A 211 -14.59 11.92 -0.54
C LEU A 211 -14.79 10.64 0.28
N SER A 212 -13.74 9.88 0.60
CA SER A 212 -13.86 8.69 1.46
C SER A 212 -14.46 9.05 2.82
N GLY A 213 -13.91 10.04 3.53
CA GLY A 213 -14.42 10.45 4.84
C GLY A 213 -15.87 10.96 4.80
N TYR A 214 -16.20 11.84 3.84
CA TYR A 214 -17.57 12.33 3.67
C TYR A 214 -18.57 11.19 3.43
N PHE A 215 -18.16 10.17 2.67
CA PHE A 215 -19.03 9.04 2.39
C PHE A 215 -18.99 7.98 3.50
N GLU A 216 -17.92 7.85 4.29
CA GLU A 216 -17.82 6.98 5.47
C GLU A 216 -18.82 7.43 6.54
N ASP A 217 -18.87 8.72 6.89
CA ASP A 217 -19.86 9.27 7.82
C ASP A 217 -21.29 8.97 7.36
N LYS A 218 -21.55 9.12 6.05
CA LYS A 218 -22.84 8.78 5.43
C LYS A 218 -23.14 7.29 5.50
N LEU A 219 -22.12 6.44 5.43
CA LEU A 219 -22.24 4.99 5.44
C LEU A 219 -22.52 4.50 6.85
N GLU A 220 -21.86 5.06 7.87
CA GLU A 220 -22.18 4.80 9.28
C GLU A 220 -23.62 5.21 9.61
N GLU A 221 -24.05 6.42 9.19
CA GLU A 221 -25.44 6.87 9.33
C GLU A 221 -26.45 5.95 8.63
N GLU A 222 -26.07 5.30 7.52
CA GLU A 222 -26.91 4.36 6.78
C GLU A 222 -26.91 2.97 7.41
N GLU A 223 -25.77 2.48 7.88
CA GLU A 223 -25.64 1.20 8.59
C GLU A 223 -26.39 1.22 9.93
N GLU A 224 -26.34 2.33 10.67
CA GLU A 224 -27.16 2.52 11.88
C GLU A 224 -28.65 2.46 11.55
N ARG A 225 -29.09 3.18 10.50
CA ARG A 225 -30.48 3.15 10.02
C ARG A 225 -30.90 1.75 9.54
N GLU A 226 -30.00 1.01 8.91
CA GLU A 226 -30.22 -0.38 8.49
C GLU A 226 -30.36 -1.30 9.70
N HIS A 227 -29.49 -1.17 10.71
CA HIS A 227 -29.57 -1.93 11.96
C HIS A 227 -30.88 -1.67 12.70
N GLU A 228 -31.30 -0.41 12.79
CA GLU A 228 -32.58 -0.02 13.37
C GLU A 228 -33.77 -0.60 12.57
N ALA A 229 -33.71 -0.54 11.24
CA ALA A 229 -34.75 -1.09 10.37
C ALA A 229 -34.79 -2.63 10.40
N GLU A 230 -33.64 -3.30 10.52
CA GLU A 230 -33.56 -4.75 10.71
C GLU A 230 -34.13 -5.18 12.07
N GLU A 231 -33.83 -4.44 13.14
CA GLU A 231 -34.43 -4.66 14.45
C GLU A 231 -35.95 -4.46 14.42
N GLN A 232 -36.44 -3.42 13.74
CA GLN A 232 -37.87 -3.19 13.57
C GLN A 232 -38.53 -4.27 12.71
N ALA A 233 -37.93 -4.68 11.60
CA ALA A 233 -38.43 -5.76 10.75
C ALA A 233 -38.45 -7.10 11.48
N ALA A 234 -37.45 -7.37 12.33
CA ALA A 234 -37.40 -8.55 13.20
C ALA A 234 -38.51 -8.52 14.25
N ARG A 235 -38.83 -7.34 14.83
CA ARG A 235 -39.98 -7.16 15.75
C ARG A 235 -41.32 -7.32 15.05
N GLU A 236 -41.42 -6.91 13.78
CA GLU A 236 -42.66 -6.96 12.98
C GLU A 236 -42.85 -8.26 12.18
N GLY A 237 -41.90 -9.21 12.24
CA GLY A 237 -41.96 -10.49 11.52
C GLY A 237 -41.88 -10.35 9.99
N LYS A 238 -41.37 -9.22 9.48
CA LYS A 238 -41.23 -8.97 8.04
C LYS A 238 -39.91 -9.55 7.50
N PRO A 239 -39.88 -10.01 6.24
CA PRO A 239 -38.65 -10.50 5.64
C PRO A 239 -37.60 -9.38 5.58
N LYS A 240 -36.36 -9.70 5.96
CA LYS A 240 -35.23 -8.76 5.87
C LYS A 240 -35.04 -8.29 4.44
N SER A 241 -35.22 -6.99 4.20
CA SER A 241 -34.93 -6.35 2.93
C SER A 241 -33.42 -6.14 2.81
N ALA A 242 -32.72 -7.06 2.17
CA ALA A 242 -31.32 -6.86 1.80
C ALA A 242 -31.25 -5.98 0.54
N VAL A 243 -31.13 -4.66 0.69
CA VAL A 243 -30.90 -3.74 -0.43
C VAL A 243 -29.92 -2.64 -0.03
N LYS A 244 -28.60 -2.82 -0.24
CA LYS A 244 -27.83 -2.37 -1.43
C LYS A 244 -27.45 -0.87 -1.50
N LEU A 245 -27.29 -0.15 -0.38
CA LEU A 245 -26.88 1.27 -0.44
C LEU A 245 -25.46 1.64 0.04
N ALA A 246 -24.69 0.72 0.64
CA ALA A 246 -23.27 0.91 0.96
C ALA A 246 -22.31 0.92 -0.28
N GLY A 247 -22.79 1.36 -1.44
CA GLY A 247 -22.07 1.27 -2.71
C GLY A 247 -21.09 2.41 -2.98
N LYS A 248 -21.43 3.65 -2.60
CA LYS A 248 -20.62 4.82 -3.00
C LYS A 248 -19.38 5.03 -2.13
N ALA A 249 -19.49 5.00 -0.80
CA ALA A 249 -18.30 5.18 0.06
C ALA A 249 -17.30 4.05 -0.15
N ALA A 250 -17.78 2.81 -0.15
CA ALA A 250 -16.93 1.66 -0.36
C ALA A 250 -16.36 1.60 -1.80
N PHE A 251 -17.00 2.25 -2.79
CA PHE A 251 -16.36 2.51 -4.08
C PHE A 251 -15.21 3.51 -3.98
N PHE A 252 -15.34 4.60 -3.22
CA PHE A 252 -14.24 5.55 -3.02
C PHE A 252 -13.11 4.97 -2.17
N MET A 253 -13.39 4.18 -1.14
CA MET A 253 -12.39 3.39 -0.41
C MET A 253 -11.70 2.36 -1.33
N PHE A 254 -12.44 1.76 -2.25
CA PHE A 254 -11.85 0.89 -3.27
C PHE A 254 -10.92 1.67 -4.21
N LEU A 255 -11.33 2.84 -4.69
CA LEU A 255 -10.45 3.72 -5.49
C LEU A 255 -9.22 4.16 -4.68
N TYR A 256 -9.40 4.46 -3.40
CA TYR A 256 -8.30 4.79 -2.48
C TYR A 256 -7.27 3.67 -2.42
N LEU A 257 -7.73 2.42 -2.26
CA LEU A 257 -6.87 1.24 -2.29
C LEU A 257 -6.10 1.13 -3.62
N GLU A 258 -6.78 1.27 -4.76
CA GLU A 258 -6.11 1.14 -6.06
C GLU A 258 -5.10 2.27 -6.35
N VAL A 259 -5.36 3.50 -5.89
CA VAL A 259 -4.41 4.63 -6.01
C VAL A 259 -3.21 4.43 -5.08
N LEU A 260 -3.45 3.90 -3.89
CA LEU A 260 -2.39 3.53 -2.96
C LEU A 260 -1.51 2.42 -3.56
N ASP A 261 -2.12 1.39 -4.14
CA ASP A 261 -1.39 0.33 -4.85
C ASP A 261 -0.61 0.87 -6.04
N ALA A 262 -1.18 1.83 -6.77
CA ALA A 262 -0.50 2.50 -7.87
C ALA A 262 0.79 3.15 -7.40
N SER A 263 0.69 3.94 -6.33
CA SER A 263 1.81 4.68 -5.75
C SER A 263 2.93 3.75 -5.30
N PHE A 264 2.59 2.61 -4.70
CA PHE A 264 3.59 1.64 -4.26
C PHE A 264 4.13 0.74 -5.37
N SER A 265 3.33 0.43 -6.38
CA SER A 265 3.72 -0.51 -7.44
C SER A 265 4.83 0.03 -8.33
N PHE A 266 4.99 1.35 -8.42
CA PHE A 266 5.95 1.95 -9.32
C PHE A 266 7.41 1.70 -8.89
N ASP A 267 7.67 1.72 -7.58
CA ASP A 267 8.99 1.41 -7.01
C ASP A 267 9.43 -0.02 -7.39
N GLY A 268 8.51 -0.99 -7.29
CA GLY A 268 8.75 -2.37 -7.72
C GLY A 268 9.05 -2.52 -9.22
N VAL A 269 8.44 -1.70 -10.08
CA VAL A 269 8.74 -1.67 -11.53
C VAL A 269 10.13 -1.09 -11.80
N ILE A 270 10.52 -0.03 -11.11
CA ILE A 270 11.87 0.56 -11.23
C ILE A 270 12.94 -0.39 -10.71
N GLY A 271 12.72 -1.01 -9.54
CA GLY A 271 13.60 -2.03 -9.00
C GLY A 271 13.74 -3.25 -9.90
N ALA A 272 12.69 -3.62 -10.65
CA ALA A 272 12.76 -4.70 -11.62
C ALA A 272 13.66 -4.39 -12.81
N PHE A 273 13.76 -3.13 -13.25
CA PHE A 273 14.71 -2.72 -14.30
C PHE A 273 16.18 -2.87 -13.89
N ALA A 274 16.48 -2.92 -12.59
CA ALA A 274 17.83 -3.25 -12.12
C ALA A 274 18.19 -4.73 -12.37
N ILE A 275 17.18 -5.60 -12.56
CA ILE A 275 17.36 -7.04 -12.79
C ILE A 275 17.19 -7.39 -14.28
N THR A 276 16.20 -6.81 -14.97
CA THR A 276 15.94 -7.09 -16.38
C THR A 276 15.19 -5.96 -17.08
N ASN A 277 15.50 -5.76 -18.37
CA ASN A 277 14.74 -4.87 -19.26
C ASN A 277 13.64 -5.61 -20.03
N ASP A 278 13.50 -6.93 -19.83
CA ASP A 278 12.47 -7.71 -20.50
C ASP A 278 11.12 -7.58 -19.78
N ILE A 279 10.22 -6.80 -20.37
CA ILE A 279 8.88 -6.55 -19.84
C ILE A 279 8.07 -7.84 -19.65
N VAL A 280 8.29 -8.87 -20.47
CA VAL A 280 7.61 -10.16 -20.29
C VAL A 280 8.07 -10.82 -18.98
N LEU A 281 9.38 -10.80 -18.71
CA LEU A 281 9.94 -11.32 -17.46
C LEU A 281 9.53 -10.46 -16.25
N MET A 282 9.48 -9.14 -16.40
CA MET A 282 8.96 -8.22 -15.37
C MET A 282 7.50 -8.50 -15.06
N ALA A 283 6.65 -8.60 -16.08
CA ALA A 283 5.22 -8.87 -15.92
C ALA A 283 4.97 -10.23 -15.24
N LEU A 284 5.74 -11.26 -15.58
CA LEU A 284 5.68 -12.56 -14.91
C LEU A 284 6.13 -12.47 -13.45
N GLY A 285 7.32 -11.90 -13.21
CA GLY A 285 7.92 -11.83 -11.88
C GLY A 285 7.13 -10.97 -10.90
N LEU A 286 6.87 -9.71 -11.29
CA LEU A 286 6.09 -8.75 -10.50
C LEU A 286 4.62 -9.18 -10.40
N GLY A 287 4.06 -9.80 -11.45
CA GLY A 287 2.68 -10.31 -11.42
C GLY A 287 2.49 -11.47 -10.42
N ILE A 288 3.46 -12.37 -10.32
CA ILE A 288 3.46 -13.41 -9.26
C ILE A 288 3.54 -12.73 -7.88
N GLY A 289 4.45 -11.77 -7.68
CA GLY A 289 4.59 -11.08 -6.40
C GLY A 289 3.31 -10.34 -5.99
N ALA A 290 2.70 -9.61 -6.91
CA ALA A 290 1.41 -8.95 -6.74
C ALA A 290 0.31 -9.90 -6.25
N MET A 291 0.23 -11.11 -6.82
CA MET A 291 -0.73 -12.13 -6.39
C MET A 291 -0.49 -12.57 -4.94
N TYR A 292 0.76 -12.68 -4.51
CA TYR A 292 1.09 -12.99 -3.11
C TYR A 292 0.77 -11.84 -2.17
N VAL A 293 1.16 -10.61 -2.51
CA VAL A 293 0.84 -9.39 -1.75
C VAL A 293 -0.67 -9.30 -1.52
N ARG A 294 -1.46 -9.50 -2.56
CA ARG A 294 -2.93 -9.52 -2.47
C ARG A 294 -3.46 -10.66 -1.60
N SER A 295 -2.90 -11.85 -1.73
CA SER A 295 -3.28 -13.00 -0.90
C SER A 295 -2.92 -12.79 0.58
N LEU A 296 -1.80 -12.11 0.85
CA LEU A 296 -1.38 -11.72 2.19
C LEU A 296 -2.35 -10.70 2.79
N THR A 297 -2.75 -9.68 2.04
CA THR A 297 -3.78 -8.71 2.48
C THR A 297 -5.03 -9.42 2.97
N VAL A 298 -5.54 -10.35 2.17
CA VAL A 298 -6.78 -11.07 2.50
C VAL A 298 -6.59 -12.05 3.64
N TYR A 299 -5.42 -12.67 3.72
CA TYR A 299 -5.05 -13.50 4.85
C TYR A 299 -5.07 -12.68 6.15
N LEU A 300 -4.46 -11.50 6.17
CA LEU A 300 -4.42 -10.60 7.33
C LEU A 300 -5.82 -10.14 7.76
N VAL A 301 -6.70 -9.82 6.81
CA VAL A 301 -8.09 -9.44 7.11
C VAL A 301 -8.89 -10.62 7.67
N ARG A 302 -8.85 -11.78 7.02
CA ARG A 302 -9.70 -12.93 7.41
C ARG A 302 -9.29 -13.59 8.71
N GLN A 303 -8.01 -13.50 9.09
CA GLN A 303 -7.51 -14.06 10.34
C GLN A 303 -7.71 -13.12 11.53
N GLY A 304 -8.13 -11.86 11.31
CA GLY A 304 -8.13 -10.86 12.38
C GLY A 304 -6.73 -10.52 12.89
N THR A 305 -5.68 -10.83 12.11
CA THR A 305 -4.27 -10.66 12.52
C THR A 305 -3.96 -9.21 12.90
N LEU A 306 -4.61 -8.25 12.25
CA LEU A 306 -4.46 -6.82 12.58
C LEU A 306 -5.03 -6.49 13.96
N ASP A 307 -6.12 -7.15 14.37
CA ASP A 307 -6.76 -6.92 15.67
C ASP A 307 -5.97 -7.63 16.78
N ASP A 308 -5.47 -8.84 16.49
CA ASP A 308 -4.59 -9.58 17.40
C ASP A 308 -3.24 -8.86 17.63
N TYR A 309 -2.71 -8.18 16.61
CA TYR A 309 -1.42 -7.49 16.66
C TYR A 309 -1.56 -5.98 16.51
N VAL A 310 -1.98 -5.36 17.60
CA VAL A 310 -2.34 -3.94 17.67
C VAL A 310 -1.32 -2.94 17.08
N TYR A 311 0.00 -3.17 17.22
CA TYR A 311 0.98 -2.24 16.66
C TYR A 311 1.28 -2.46 15.16
N LEU A 312 0.76 -3.53 14.55
CA LEU A 312 1.06 -3.89 13.17
C LEU A 312 0.64 -2.78 12.19
N GLU A 313 -0.54 -2.18 12.42
CA GLU A 313 -1.04 -1.04 11.67
C GLU A 313 -0.14 0.20 11.82
N HIS A 314 0.42 0.43 13.01
CA HIS A 314 1.37 1.53 13.23
C HIS A 314 2.65 1.33 12.43
N GLY A 315 3.25 0.13 12.53
CA GLY A 315 4.46 -0.19 11.78
C GLY A 315 4.29 -0.01 10.27
N ALA A 316 3.10 -0.33 9.76
CA ALA A 316 2.76 -0.13 8.36
C ALA A 316 2.75 1.35 7.98
N HIS A 317 2.07 2.21 8.74
CA HIS A 317 2.07 3.65 8.46
C HIS A 317 3.47 4.28 8.60
N TYR A 318 4.30 3.83 9.54
CA TYR A 318 5.70 4.25 9.59
C TYR A 318 6.49 3.81 8.35
N ALA A 319 6.22 2.62 7.82
CA ALA A 319 6.82 2.17 6.56
C ALA A 319 6.36 3.04 5.37
N ILE A 320 5.07 3.42 5.31
CA ILE A 320 4.56 4.38 4.32
C ILE A 320 5.32 5.71 4.40
N GLY A 321 5.49 6.26 5.60
CA GLY A 321 6.21 7.53 5.80
C GLY A 321 7.68 7.44 5.38
N ALA A 322 8.33 6.32 5.70
CA ALA A 322 9.71 6.05 5.26
C ALA A 322 9.79 5.93 3.73
N LEU A 323 8.85 5.22 3.10
CA LEU A 323 8.82 5.08 1.64
C LEU A 323 8.52 6.41 0.96
N ALA A 324 7.60 7.23 1.48
CA ALA A 324 7.33 8.57 0.97
C ALA A 324 8.60 9.43 0.95
N ALA A 325 9.38 9.39 2.04
CA ALA A 325 10.66 10.09 2.11
C ALA A 325 11.69 9.51 1.12
N ILE A 326 11.77 8.18 1.01
CA ILE A 326 12.66 7.49 0.06
C ILE A 326 12.32 7.90 -1.37
N LEU A 327 11.04 7.86 -1.78
CA LEU A 327 10.61 8.28 -3.11
C LEU A 327 11.07 9.70 -3.42
N LEU A 328 10.87 10.66 -2.51
CA LEU A 328 11.33 12.03 -2.72
C LEU A 328 12.85 12.14 -2.84
N VAL A 329 13.61 11.39 -2.04
CA VAL A 329 15.08 11.35 -2.12
C VAL A 329 15.55 10.67 -3.41
N THR A 330 14.84 9.65 -3.89
CA THR A 330 15.18 8.91 -5.11
C THR A 330 15.06 9.75 -6.38
N ILE A 331 14.37 10.89 -6.31
CA ILE A 331 14.32 11.87 -7.41
C ILE A 331 15.75 12.27 -7.84
N GLN A 332 16.68 12.40 -6.89
CA GLN A 332 18.08 12.76 -7.17
C GLN A 332 19.05 11.58 -6.97
N TYR A 333 18.82 10.71 -6.00
CA TYR A 333 19.79 9.70 -5.61
C TYR A 333 19.30 8.29 -5.97
N GLN A 334 20.18 7.44 -6.52
CA GLN A 334 19.86 6.03 -6.64
C GLN A 334 20.00 5.36 -5.27
N ILE A 335 18.88 4.92 -4.70
CA ILE A 335 18.85 4.14 -3.47
C ILE A 335 18.79 2.66 -3.85
N ASN A 336 19.48 1.82 -3.10
CA ASN A 336 19.45 0.39 -3.33
C ASN A 336 18.10 -0.18 -2.87
N GLU A 337 17.44 -0.95 -3.72
CA GLU A 337 16.15 -1.60 -3.44
C GLU A 337 16.15 -2.45 -2.18
N LEU A 338 17.29 -3.07 -1.85
CA LEU A 338 17.45 -3.83 -0.61
C LEU A 338 17.33 -2.92 0.62
N VAL A 339 17.79 -1.67 0.54
CA VAL A 339 17.65 -0.69 1.62
C VAL A 339 16.18 -0.30 1.76
N THR A 340 15.52 0.06 0.66
CA THR A 340 14.09 0.41 0.65
C THR A 340 13.24 -0.71 1.25
N GLY A 341 13.38 -1.94 0.75
CA GLY A 341 12.63 -3.11 1.24
C GLY A 341 12.97 -3.49 2.68
N SER A 342 14.24 -3.38 3.07
CA SER A 342 14.65 -3.73 4.44
C SER A 342 14.05 -2.79 5.49
N ILE A 343 13.88 -1.50 5.18
CA ILE A 343 13.25 -0.54 6.09
C ILE A 343 11.79 -0.96 6.37
N GLY A 344 11.02 -1.28 5.33
CA GLY A 344 9.66 -1.78 5.48
C GLY A 344 9.61 -3.07 6.30
N VAL A 345 10.43 -4.07 5.95
CA VAL A 345 10.50 -5.36 6.69
C VAL A 345 10.89 -5.16 8.16
N ILE A 346 11.84 -4.28 8.46
CA ILE A 346 12.28 -3.99 9.83
C ILE A 346 11.16 -3.32 10.63
N LEU A 347 10.47 -2.33 10.06
CA LEU A 347 9.39 -1.62 10.74
C LEU A 347 8.20 -2.53 11.02
N ILE A 348 7.78 -3.34 10.04
CA ILE A 348 6.71 -4.32 10.24
C ILE A 348 7.13 -5.42 11.22
N GLY A 349 8.37 -5.93 11.11
CA GLY A 349 8.89 -6.93 12.04
C GLY A 349 8.98 -6.42 13.48
N ALA A 350 9.41 -5.17 13.67
CA ALA A 350 9.50 -4.54 14.98
C ALA A 350 8.12 -4.28 15.59
N SER A 351 7.14 -3.87 14.79
CA SER A 351 5.77 -3.63 15.24
C SER A 351 5.05 -4.93 15.59
N PHE A 352 5.24 -5.98 14.80
CA PHE A 352 4.79 -7.33 15.10
C PHE A 352 5.40 -7.83 16.40
N TRP A 353 6.73 -7.78 16.54
CA TRP A 353 7.42 -8.23 17.75
C TRP A 353 6.96 -7.49 19.01
N SER A 354 6.78 -6.17 18.90
CA SER A 354 6.26 -5.33 19.98
C SER A 354 4.84 -5.75 20.40
N SER A 355 4.00 -6.12 19.43
CA SER A 355 2.64 -6.62 19.68
C SER A 355 2.66 -7.97 20.38
N VAL A 356 3.49 -8.91 19.92
CA VAL A 356 3.69 -10.22 20.59
C VAL A 356 4.15 -10.02 22.03
N ARG A 357 5.11 -9.12 22.27
CA ARG A 357 5.61 -8.82 23.61
C ARG A 357 4.52 -8.25 24.51
N ARG A 358 3.70 -7.32 24.00
CA ARG A 358 2.56 -6.75 24.73
C ARG A 358 1.53 -7.82 25.09
N ASN A 359 1.13 -8.66 24.14
CA ASN A 359 0.13 -9.70 24.37
C ASN A 359 0.62 -10.73 25.40
N ARG A 360 1.90 -11.10 25.35
CA ARG A 360 2.52 -11.95 26.39
C ARG A 360 2.53 -11.29 27.76
N ALA A 361 2.80 -9.99 27.83
CA ALA A 361 2.78 -9.25 29.10
C ALA A 361 1.38 -9.16 29.70
N ILE A 362 0.35 -8.93 28.86
CA ILE A 362 -1.06 -8.93 29.27
C ILE A 362 -1.47 -10.32 29.78
N ALA A 363 -1.21 -11.37 29.02
CA ALA A 363 -1.52 -12.75 29.43
C ALA A 363 -0.79 -13.15 30.73
N ALA A 364 0.45 -12.68 30.93
CA ALA A 364 1.19 -12.92 32.17
C ALA A 364 0.60 -12.13 33.36
N ALA A 365 0.05 -10.94 33.13
CA ALA A 365 -0.63 -10.16 34.16
C ALA A 365 -1.98 -10.79 34.54
N GLU A 366 -2.76 -11.24 33.56
CA GLU A 366 -4.02 -11.96 33.78
C GLU A 366 -3.82 -13.29 34.49
N GLY A 367 -2.77 -14.04 34.14
CA GLY A 367 -2.40 -15.28 34.81
C GLY A 367 -1.97 -15.09 36.27
N LYS A 368 -1.39 -13.93 36.61
CA LYS A 368 -1.07 -13.56 38.01
C LYS A 368 -2.30 -13.10 38.78
N ALA A 369 -3.17 -12.31 38.16
CA ALA A 369 -4.43 -11.88 38.77
C ALA A 369 -5.31 -13.09 39.15
N GLY A 370 -5.42 -14.08 38.25
CA GLY A 370 -6.16 -15.32 38.52
C GLY A 370 -5.51 -16.29 39.53
N SER A 371 -4.20 -16.14 39.82
CA SER A 371 -3.54 -16.89 40.91
C SER A 371 -3.70 -16.22 42.26
N ASP A 372 -3.69 -14.88 42.31
CA ASP A 372 -3.90 -14.12 43.54
C ASP A 372 -5.36 -14.24 44.02
N GLU A 373 -6.33 -14.20 43.09
CA GLU A 373 -7.76 -14.43 43.41
C GLU A 373 -8.02 -15.84 43.99
N LYS A 374 -7.26 -16.86 43.59
CA LYS A 374 -7.38 -18.22 44.16
C LYS A 374 -6.73 -18.36 45.54
N THR A 375 -5.80 -17.47 45.88
CA THR A 375 -5.05 -17.54 47.15
C THR A 375 -5.80 -16.82 48.28
N GLU A 376 -6.59 -15.79 47.97
CA GLU A 376 -7.37 -15.05 48.97
C GLU A 376 -8.64 -15.78 49.49
N VAL A 377 -9.12 -16.85 48.82
CA VAL A 377 -10.35 -17.56 49.23
C VAL A 377 -10.08 -18.72 50.22
N SER A 378 -8.83 -18.96 50.65
CA SER A 378 -8.47 -20.19 51.40
C SER A 378 -8.07 -20.02 52.88
N SER A 379 -8.46 -18.95 53.59
CA SER A 379 -8.18 -18.86 55.04
C SER A 379 -9.33 -18.29 55.88
N GLY A 380 -10.54 -18.83 55.70
CA GLY A 380 -11.71 -18.50 56.51
C GLY A 380 -12.45 -19.75 57.00
N VAL A 381 -11.80 -20.59 57.82
CA VAL A 381 -12.45 -21.46 58.83
C VAL A 381 -11.56 -21.53 60.05
#